data_AF-A0A2D6Y5E0-F1
#
_entry.id   AF-A0A2D6Y5E0-F1
#
_cell.length_a   1.000
_cell.length_b   1.000
_cell.length_c   1.000
_cell.angle_alpha   90.00
_cell.angle_beta   90.00
_cell.angle_gamma   90.00
#
_symmetry.space_group_name_H-M   'P 1'
#
loop_
_entity.id
_entity.type
_entity.pdbx_description
1 polymer ?
#
loop_
_entity_poly.entity_id
_entity_poly.type
_entity_poly.pdbx_seq_one_letter_code
_entity_poly.pdbx_strand_id
1 'polypeptide(L)'
;MATKDDIRAVFADPQLDGMDRLYDAIGAMLLDQADFERAYSLVIAAGDAPATTWIRFCVQCAKRFEDPPKESEFLAVLEEFCRKHVGLD
;
A
#
# COMPACT_ATOMS: atom_id res chain seq x y z
N MET A 1 9.08 3.48 -17.19
CA MET A 1 8.61 3.62 -15.80
C MET A 1 7.10 3.66 -15.78
N ALA A 2 6.47 2.80 -14.98
CA ALA A 2 5.02 2.78 -14.81
C ALA A 2 4.47 4.15 -14.39
N THR A 3 3.31 4.53 -14.94
CA THR A 3 2.62 5.77 -14.58
C THR A 3 1.83 5.61 -13.29
N LYS A 4 1.41 6.72 -12.66
CA LYS A 4 0.57 6.68 -11.46
C LYS A 4 -0.75 5.93 -11.70
N ASP A 5 -1.33 6.00 -12.90
CA ASP A 5 -2.55 5.26 -13.24
C ASP A 5 -2.29 3.76 -13.41
N ASP A 6 -1.12 3.37 -13.94
CA ASP A 6 -0.71 1.95 -13.96
C ASP A 6 -0.54 1.40 -12.54
N ILE A 7 0.01 2.21 -11.63
CA ILE A 7 0.11 1.85 -10.22
C ILE A 7 -1.29 1.70 -9.61
N ARG A 8 -2.19 2.67 -9.80
CA ARG A 8 -3.57 2.55 -9.30
C ARG A 8 -4.27 1.30 -9.79
N ALA A 9 -4.04 0.89 -11.05
CA ALA A 9 -4.65 -0.31 -11.60
C ALA A 9 -4.24 -1.58 -10.82
N VAL A 10 -2.98 -1.71 -10.39
CA VAL A 10 -2.56 -2.88 -9.59
C VAL A 10 -3.06 -2.83 -8.14
N PHE A 11 -3.30 -1.64 -7.57
CA PHE A 11 -3.93 -1.51 -6.26
C PHE A 11 -5.44 -1.74 -6.31
N ALA A 12 -6.10 -1.37 -7.41
CA ALA A 12 -7.53 -1.59 -7.62
C ALA A 12 -7.87 -3.08 -7.85
N ASP A 13 -6.96 -3.82 -8.50
CA ASP A 13 -7.03 -5.28 -8.63
C ASP A 13 -5.71 -5.93 -8.16
N PRO A 14 -5.55 -6.11 -6.83
CA PRO A 14 -4.31 -6.63 -6.28
C PRO A 14 -4.12 -8.13 -6.53
N GLN A 15 -5.18 -8.87 -6.90
CA GLN A 15 -5.15 -10.33 -7.10
C GLN A 15 -4.50 -11.08 -5.93
N LEU A 16 -4.63 -10.52 -4.72
CA LEU A 16 -4.03 -11.01 -3.48
C LEU A 16 -4.98 -10.70 -2.32
N ASP A 17 -5.28 -11.72 -1.52
CA ASP A 17 -6.07 -11.55 -0.30
C ASP A 17 -5.25 -10.85 0.80
N GLY A 18 -5.94 -10.03 1.60
CA GLY A 18 -5.38 -9.40 2.81
C GLY A 18 -4.94 -7.95 2.64
N MET A 19 -5.02 -7.37 1.43
CA MET A 19 -4.73 -5.95 1.23
C MET A 19 -5.64 -5.05 2.08
N ASP A 20 -6.90 -5.43 2.28
CA ASP A 20 -7.81 -4.69 3.18
C ASP A 20 -7.26 -4.59 4.61
N ARG A 21 -6.63 -5.67 5.13
CA ARG A 21 -6.02 -5.65 6.47
C ARG A 21 -4.80 -4.74 6.55
N LEU A 22 -4.06 -4.61 5.46
CA LEU A 22 -2.97 -3.64 5.35
C LEU A 22 -3.51 -2.22 5.38
N TYR A 23 -4.57 -1.95 4.61
CA TYR A 23 -5.23 -0.66 4.56
C TYR A 23 -5.85 -0.28 5.91
N ASP A 24 -6.49 -1.23 6.61
CA ASP A 24 -7.00 -1.06 7.97
C ASP A 24 -5.87 -0.72 8.95
N ALA A 25 -4.77 -1.48 8.93
CA ALA A 25 -3.66 -1.29 9.87
C ALA A 25 -3.00 0.08 9.72
N ILE A 26 -2.75 0.52 8.48
CA ILE A 26 -2.19 1.85 8.21
C ILE A 26 -3.25 2.93 8.44
N GLY A 27 -4.45 2.74 7.90
CA GLY A 27 -5.55 3.70 7.93
C GLY A 27 -6.03 4.02 9.34
N ALA A 28 -6.03 3.05 10.27
CA ALA A 28 -6.35 3.29 11.68
C ALA A 28 -5.41 4.31 12.33
N MET A 29 -4.12 4.31 11.98
CA MET A 29 -3.17 5.30 12.47
C MET A 29 -3.34 6.66 11.77
N LEU A 30 -3.72 6.68 10.49
CA LEU A 30 -4.05 7.92 9.78
C LEU A 30 -5.29 8.61 10.40
N LEU A 31 -6.29 7.84 10.84
CA LEU A 31 -7.44 8.36 11.59
C LEU A 31 -7.02 9.02 12.92
N ASP A 32 -5.96 8.51 13.55
CA ASP A 32 -5.35 9.08 14.77
C ASP A 32 -4.35 10.21 14.46
N GLN A 33 -4.42 10.79 13.25
CA GLN A 33 -3.56 11.88 12.77
C GLN A 33 -2.06 11.55 12.70
N ALA A 34 -1.68 10.27 12.66
CA ALA A 34 -0.31 9.90 12.33
C ALA A 34 0.00 10.26 10.86
N ASP A 35 1.25 10.64 10.61
CA ASP A 35 1.75 10.75 9.25
C ASP A 35 1.91 9.35 8.61
N PHE A 36 1.76 9.29 7.30
CA PHE A 36 1.81 8.03 6.56
C PHE A 36 3.15 7.30 6.70
N GLU A 37 4.27 8.04 6.67
CA GLU A 37 5.61 7.44 6.79
C GLU A 37 5.79 6.71 8.12
N ARG A 38 5.36 7.32 9.22
CA ARG A 38 5.34 6.69 10.54
C ARG A 38 4.40 5.50 10.61
N ALA A 39 3.17 5.63 10.12
CA ALA A 39 2.17 4.56 10.14
C ALA A 39 2.66 3.33 9.34
N TYR A 40 3.15 3.56 8.13
CA TYR A 40 3.76 2.53 7.29
C TYR A 40 4.93 1.85 7.99
N SER A 41 5.88 2.62 8.52
CA SER A 41 7.07 2.08 9.20
C SER A 41 6.71 1.17 10.37
N LEU A 42 5.69 1.54 11.16
CA LEU A 42 5.22 0.73 12.28
C LEU A 42 4.59 -0.59 11.83
N VAL A 43 3.73 -0.56 10.81
CA VAL A 43 3.14 -1.80 10.26
C VAL A 43 4.22 -2.73 9.73
N ILE A 44 5.17 -2.21 8.95
CA ILE A 44 6.24 -3.04 8.38
C ILE A 44 7.16 -3.60 9.47
N ALA A 45 7.51 -2.80 10.47
CA ALA A 45 8.36 -3.23 11.59
C ALA A 45 7.70 -4.30 12.47
N ALA A 46 6.37 -4.31 12.59
CA ALA A 46 5.64 -5.34 13.32
C ALA A 46 5.80 -6.74 12.70
N GLY A 47 6.02 -6.81 11.38
CA GLY A 47 6.33 -8.06 10.68
C GLY A 47 5.20 -9.10 10.70
N ASP A 48 3.97 -8.66 11.00
CA ASP A 48 2.80 -9.51 11.14
C ASP A 48 2.08 -9.72 9.79
N ALA A 49 0.80 -10.13 9.82
CA ALA A 49 0.05 -10.49 8.62
C ALA A 49 -0.09 -9.34 7.60
N PRO A 50 -0.44 -8.09 8.00
CA PRO A 50 -0.37 -6.91 7.13
C PRO A 50 0.99 -6.72 6.44
N ALA A 51 2.09 -6.74 7.20
CA ALA A 51 3.44 -6.58 6.64
C ALA A 51 3.80 -7.68 5.65
N THR A 52 3.46 -8.94 5.98
CA THR A 52 3.69 -10.09 5.10
C THR A 52 2.89 -9.98 3.80
N THR A 53 1.66 -9.49 3.89
CA THR A 53 0.80 -9.27 2.71
C THR A 53 1.39 -8.18 1.82
N TRP A 54 1.86 -7.08 2.41
CA TRP A 54 2.55 -6.03 1.67
C TRP A 54 3.77 -6.54 0.90
N ILE A 55 4.63 -7.33 1.55
CA ILE A 55 5.81 -7.91 0.89
C ILE A 55 5.40 -8.78 -0.31
N ARG A 56 4.37 -9.62 -0.16
CA ARG A 56 3.86 -10.46 -1.25
C ARG A 56 3.31 -9.61 -2.40
N PHE A 57 2.57 -8.56 -2.08
CA PHE A 57 2.05 -7.62 -3.07
C PHE A 57 3.15 -6.92 -3.84
N CYS A 58 4.20 -6.42 -3.17
CA CYS A 58 5.37 -5.82 -3.82
C CYS A 58 6.08 -6.80 -4.77
N VAL A 59 6.28 -8.05 -4.33
CA VAL A 59 6.90 -9.10 -5.15
C VAL A 59 6.04 -9.44 -6.37
N GLN A 60 4.71 -9.46 -6.21
CA GLN A 60 3.78 -9.68 -7.32
C GLN A 60 3.80 -8.52 -8.30
N CYS A 61 3.79 -7.28 -7.81
CA CYS A 61 3.85 -6.07 -8.65
C CYS A 61 5.15 -5.98 -9.44
N ALA A 62 6.29 -6.39 -8.86
CA ALA A 62 7.56 -6.46 -9.57
C ALA A 62 7.53 -7.39 -10.79
N LYS A 63 6.58 -8.34 -10.86
CA LYS A 63 6.36 -9.20 -12.04
C LYS A 63 5.35 -8.63 -13.04
N ARG A 64 4.55 -7.64 -12.65
CA ARG A 64 3.51 -7.02 -13.50
C ARG A 64 4.02 -5.79 -14.25
N PHE A 65 5.08 -5.15 -13.76
CA PHE A 65 5.72 -4.01 -14.42
C PHE A 65 6.96 -4.46 -15.19
N GLU A 66 7.02 -4.13 -16.48
CA GLU A 66 8.25 -4.28 -17.29
C GLU A 66 9.34 -3.30 -16.80
N ASP A 67 8.92 -2.10 -16.39
CA ASP A 67 9.77 -1.06 -15.79
C ASP A 67 9.15 -0.64 -14.44
N PRO A 68 9.74 -1.05 -13.30
CA PRO A 68 9.17 -0.81 -11.98
C PRO A 68 8.93 0.67 -11.69
N PRO A 69 7.82 1.01 -11.01
CA PRO A 69 7.57 2.38 -10.57
C PRO A 69 8.63 2.85 -9.56
N LYS A 70 8.79 4.17 -9.44
CA LYS A 70 9.52 4.74 -8.29
C LYS A 70 8.82 4.35 -7.01
N GLU A 71 9.61 4.00 -5.99
CA GLU A 71 9.10 3.66 -4.66
C GLU A 71 8.18 4.77 -4.11
N SER A 72 8.57 6.03 -4.24
CA SER A 72 7.76 7.16 -3.76
C SER A 72 6.40 7.28 -4.45
N GLU A 73 6.30 6.99 -5.75
CA GLU A 73 5.01 6.98 -6.47
C GLU A 73 4.16 5.78 -6.04
N PHE A 74 4.79 4.63 -5.81
CA PHE A 74 4.13 3.42 -5.35
C PHE A 74 3.55 3.59 -3.93
N LEU A 75 4.35 4.16 -3.02
CA LEU A 75 3.93 4.49 -1.66
C LEU A 75 2.87 5.59 -1.62
N ALA A 76 2.93 6.58 -2.52
CA ALA A 76 1.90 7.60 -2.63
C ALA A 76 0.53 7.02 -3.03
N VAL A 77 0.51 5.98 -3.88
CA VAL A 77 -0.73 5.28 -4.22
C VAL A 77 -1.19 4.36 -3.09
N LEU A 78 -0.27 3.72 -2.35
CA LEU A 78 -0.64 3.01 -1.11
C LEU A 78 -1.33 3.96 -0.12
N GLU A 79 -0.77 5.16 0.11
CA GLU A 79 -1.39 6.17 0.98
C GLU A 79 -2.79 6.58 0.47
N GLU A 80 -2.94 6.82 -0.84
CA GLU A 80 -4.23 7.12 -1.46
C GLU A 80 -5.28 6.04 -1.15
N PHE A 81 -4.91 4.76 -1.30
CA PHE A 81 -5.81 3.64 -1.02
C PHE A 81 -6.11 3.48 0.46
N CYS A 82 -5.12 3.63 1.35
CA CYS A 82 -5.34 3.60 2.79
C CYS A 82 -6.33 4.68 3.23
N ARG A 83 -6.16 5.93 2.76
CA ARG A 83 -7.05 7.06 3.07
C ARG A 83 -8.46 6.81 2.56
N LYS A 84 -8.61 6.37 1.31
CA LYS A 84 -9.92 6.01 0.73
C LYS A 84 -10.61 4.90 1.51
N HIS A 85 -9.86 3.88 1.93
CA HIS A 85 -10.41 2.73 2.67
C HIS A 85 -11.07 3.16 3.99
N VAL A 86 -10.46 4.13 4.70
CA VAL A 86 -10.99 4.65 5.97
C VAL A 86 -11.83 5.92 5.84
N GLY A 87 -12.15 6.36 4.62
CA GLY A 87 -13.02 7.52 4.38
C GLY A 87 -12.38 8.88 4.66
N LEU A 88 -11.07 9.02 4.50
CA LEU A 88 -10.30 10.26 4.65
C LEU A 88 -10.04 11.01 3.33
N ASP A 89 -10.71 10.61 2.23
CA ASP A 89 -10.55 11.21 0.89
C ASP A 89 -11.31 12.54 0.75
#